data_AF-A0A7T8GNW2-F1
#
_entry.id   AF-A0A7T8GNW2-F1
#
_cell.length_a   1.000
_cell.length_b   1.000
_cell.length_c   1.000
_cell.angle_alpha   90.00
_cell.angle_beta   90.00
_cell.angle_gamma   90.00
#
_symmetry.space_group_name_H-M   'P 1'
#
loop_
_entity.id
_entity.type
_entity.pdbx_description
1 polymer ?
#
loop_
_entity_poly.entity_id
_entity_poly.type
_entity_poly.pdbx_seq_one_letter_code
_entity_poly.pdbx_strand_id
1 'polypeptide(L)'
;MGGGTQFLFSVYGFTLSVPELTPNMGLFWYFFTEMFEHFRLFFIATFQVNVFIYLLPLSIKLRAEPYLLCLTLLSLISIFKSYPSYGDVGFYLSLLSGLPHLGPFMKQSFFVANMLLAATVLGPILFQLWIYNGSANANYFFAINLVFGTAQIFLVTDVLFAQVKRDFFLEKGFTQVNAQGEKELSKLKLNSF
;
A
#
# COMPACT_ATOMS: atom_id res chain seq x y z
N MET A 1 8.89 13.99 -35.81
CA MET A 1 9.31 12.57 -35.84
C MET A 1 10.19 12.32 -34.63
N GLY A 2 9.61 11.95 -33.48
CA GLY A 2 10.36 11.59 -32.27
C GLY A 2 10.35 10.07 -32.12
N GLY A 3 11.48 9.42 -32.33
CA GLY A 3 11.60 7.96 -32.37
C GLY A 3 11.32 7.29 -31.02
N GLY A 4 11.07 5.97 -31.05
CA GLY A 4 10.67 5.17 -29.87
C GLY A 4 11.60 5.27 -28.64
N THR A 5 12.85 5.68 -28.80
CA THR A 5 13.78 5.95 -27.68
C THR A 5 13.39 7.18 -26.86
N GLN A 6 12.85 8.22 -27.50
CA GLN A 6 12.33 9.40 -26.81
C GLN A 6 11.08 9.05 -26.02
N PHE A 7 10.21 8.19 -26.55
CA PHE A 7 9.06 7.66 -25.82
C PHE A 7 9.49 6.87 -24.57
N LEU A 8 10.47 5.98 -24.67
CA LEU A 8 10.99 5.21 -23.53
C LEU A 8 11.53 6.13 -22.43
N PHE A 9 12.29 7.16 -22.80
CA PHE A 9 12.78 8.14 -21.84
C PHE A 9 11.65 8.99 -21.24
N SER A 10 10.68 9.41 -22.05
CA SER A 10 9.56 10.23 -21.59
C SER A 10 8.58 9.49 -20.68
N VAL A 11 8.42 8.17 -20.82
CA VAL A 11 7.51 7.38 -19.97
C VAL A 11 8.24 6.76 -18.79
N TYR A 12 9.28 5.97 -19.06
CA TYR A 12 10.00 5.24 -18.01
C TYR A 12 11.10 6.08 -17.38
N GLY A 13 11.87 6.81 -18.19
CA GLY A 13 12.91 7.72 -17.70
C GLY A 13 12.34 8.82 -16.81
N PHE A 14 11.23 9.44 -17.20
CA PHE A 14 10.54 10.46 -16.40
C PHE A 14 10.12 9.92 -15.03
N THR A 15 9.49 8.73 -15.00
CA THR A 15 9.05 8.09 -13.75
C THR A 15 10.24 7.76 -12.85
N LEU A 16 11.36 7.29 -13.42
CA LEU A 16 12.54 6.91 -12.67
C LEU A 16 13.34 8.11 -12.15
N SER A 17 13.45 9.18 -12.93
CA SER A 17 14.24 10.37 -12.61
C SER A 17 13.48 11.42 -11.79
N VAL A 18 12.16 11.26 -11.62
CA VAL A 18 11.26 12.10 -10.80
C VAL A 18 11.56 13.61 -10.95
N PRO A 19 11.61 14.15 -12.19
CA PRO A 19 12.06 15.52 -12.43
C PRO A 19 11.05 16.56 -11.92
N GLU A 20 9.76 16.20 -11.87
CA GLU A 20 8.69 17.09 -11.47
C GLU A 20 8.31 16.86 -10.01
N LEU A 21 8.40 17.91 -9.20
CA LEU A 21 8.09 17.87 -7.76
C LEU A 21 6.81 18.64 -7.43
N THR A 22 5.90 18.74 -8.40
CA THR A 22 4.59 19.35 -8.16
C THR A 22 3.85 18.57 -7.07
N PRO A 23 3.05 19.26 -6.26
CA PRO A 23 2.33 18.62 -5.17
C PRO A 23 1.46 17.47 -5.70
N ASN A 24 1.63 16.29 -5.12
CA ASN A 24 0.88 15.10 -5.48
C ASN A 24 0.53 14.27 -4.24
N MET A 25 -0.22 13.18 -4.43
CA MET A 25 -0.62 12.28 -3.34
C MET A 25 0.51 11.40 -2.80
N GLY A 26 1.68 11.41 -3.47
CA GLY A 26 2.81 10.57 -3.14
C GLY A 26 3.74 11.18 -2.10
N LEU A 27 4.71 10.36 -1.69
CA LEU A 27 5.73 10.75 -0.72
C LEU A 27 6.90 11.50 -1.36
N PHE A 28 7.09 11.33 -2.67
CA PHE A 28 8.28 11.77 -3.38
C PHE A 28 8.38 13.29 -3.47
N TRP A 29 7.32 14.00 -3.85
CA TRP A 29 7.39 15.43 -4.11
C TRP A 29 7.94 16.20 -2.91
N TYR A 30 7.37 16.00 -1.72
CA TYR A 30 7.74 16.75 -0.52
C TYR A 30 9.13 16.36 -0.02
N PHE A 31 9.43 15.05 0.01
CA PHE A 31 10.75 14.58 0.41
C PHE A 31 11.84 15.17 -0.49
N PHE A 32 11.68 15.09 -1.81
CA PHE A 32 12.69 15.60 -2.74
C PHE A 32 12.72 17.13 -2.84
N THR A 33 11.68 17.85 -2.43
CA THR A 33 11.76 19.32 -2.30
C THR A 33 12.62 19.76 -1.12
N GLU A 34 12.68 18.99 -0.05
CA GLU A 34 13.51 19.30 1.12
C GLU A 34 14.96 18.82 0.98
N MET A 35 15.22 17.94 0.01
CA MET A 35 16.53 17.33 -0.19
C MET A 35 17.50 18.23 -0.96
N PHE A 36 18.76 18.25 -0.53
CA PHE A 36 19.83 18.88 -1.28
C PHE A 36 20.06 18.19 -2.63
N GLU A 37 20.26 19.00 -3.67
CA GLU A 37 20.45 18.52 -5.05
C GLU A 37 21.61 17.52 -5.19
N HIS A 38 22.71 17.75 -4.46
CA HIS A 38 23.88 16.89 -4.49
C HIS A 38 23.59 15.43 -4.09
N PHE A 39 22.64 15.21 -3.17
CA PHE A 39 22.28 13.87 -2.70
C PHE A 39 21.06 13.29 -3.41
N ARG A 40 20.39 14.07 -4.27
CA ARG A 40 19.11 13.69 -4.89
C ARG A 40 19.18 12.37 -5.65
N LEU A 41 20.24 12.17 -6.44
CA LEU A 41 20.40 10.94 -7.24
C LEU A 41 20.49 9.68 -6.36
N PHE A 42 21.20 9.75 -5.24
CA PHE A 42 21.34 8.63 -4.30
C PHE A 42 20.00 8.21 -3.70
N PHE A 43 19.20 9.19 -3.27
CA PHE A 43 17.88 8.91 -2.71
C PHE A 43 16.89 8.43 -3.77
N ILE A 44 16.91 8.99 -4.99
CA ILE A 44 16.09 8.46 -6.09
C ILE A 44 16.41 6.99 -6.33
N ALA A 45 17.69 6.63 -6.47
CA ALA A 45 18.10 5.25 -6.68
C ALA A 45 17.62 4.32 -5.53
N THR A 46 17.76 4.77 -4.28
CA THR A 46 17.34 4.01 -3.10
C THR A 46 15.82 3.75 -3.09
N PHE A 47 15.02 4.78 -3.36
CA PHE A 47 13.56 4.67 -3.39
C PHE A 47 13.08 3.78 -4.55
N GLN A 48 13.70 3.87 -5.72
CA GLN A 48 13.35 2.99 -6.86
C GLN A 48 13.70 1.52 -6.55
N VAL A 49 14.89 1.26 -6.01
CA VAL A 49 15.32 -0.09 -5.62
C VAL A 49 14.38 -0.69 -4.57
N ASN A 50 13.87 0.11 -3.63
CA ASN A 50 12.92 -0.36 -2.62
C ASN A 50 11.70 -1.06 -3.23
N VAL A 51 11.15 -0.54 -4.34
CA VAL A 51 10.00 -1.16 -5.02
C VAL A 51 10.34 -2.56 -5.56
N PHE A 52 11.54 -2.73 -6.08
CA PHE A 52 11.97 -3.99 -6.71
C PHE A 52 12.43 -5.05 -5.70
N ILE A 53 12.95 -4.65 -4.54
CA ILE A 53 13.43 -5.59 -3.51
C ILE A 53 12.31 -6.54 -3.05
N TYR A 54 11.08 -6.05 -2.97
CA TYR A 54 9.94 -6.86 -2.51
C TYR A 54 9.48 -7.91 -3.54
N LEU A 55 9.77 -7.72 -4.82
CA LEU A 55 9.23 -8.56 -5.90
C LEU A 55 9.69 -10.03 -5.79
N LEU A 56 10.99 -10.26 -5.59
CA LEU A 56 11.56 -11.60 -5.51
C LEU A 56 11.08 -12.40 -4.27
N PRO A 57 11.22 -11.90 -3.03
CA PRO A 57 10.83 -12.67 -1.84
C PRO A 57 9.33 -12.96 -1.77
N LEU A 58 8.47 -12.01 -2.17
CA LEU A 58 7.02 -12.23 -2.19
C LEU A 58 6.63 -13.27 -3.24
N SER A 59 7.24 -13.23 -4.43
CA SER A 59 6.95 -14.20 -5.50
C SER A 59 7.33 -15.63 -5.11
N ILE A 60 8.42 -15.81 -4.37
CA ILE A 60 8.83 -17.12 -3.86
C ILE A 60 7.87 -17.60 -2.77
N LYS A 61 7.52 -16.73 -1.82
CA LYS A 61 6.71 -17.10 -0.65
C LYS A 61 5.24 -17.37 -0.98
N LEU A 62 4.65 -16.55 -1.86
CA LEU A 62 3.21 -16.61 -2.20
C LEU A 62 2.94 -17.37 -3.50
N ARG A 63 3.84 -18.24 -3.94
CA ARG A 63 3.72 -18.97 -5.21
C ARG A 63 2.43 -19.81 -5.32
N ALA A 64 1.91 -20.30 -4.20
CA ALA A 64 0.67 -21.08 -4.16
C ALA A 64 -0.60 -20.23 -4.29
N GLU A 65 -0.51 -18.92 -4.00
CA GLU A 65 -1.65 -18.00 -3.92
C GLU A 65 -1.41 -16.79 -4.85
N PRO A 66 -1.54 -16.98 -6.18
CA PRO A 66 -1.20 -15.94 -7.17
C PRO A 66 -2.08 -14.69 -7.06
N TYR A 67 -3.32 -14.84 -6.58
CA TYR A 67 -4.24 -13.73 -6.34
C TYR A 67 -3.72 -12.80 -5.25
N LEU A 68 -3.30 -13.36 -4.11
CA LEU A 68 -2.73 -12.60 -3.00
C LEU A 68 -1.39 -11.97 -3.39
N LEU A 69 -0.57 -12.67 -4.17
CA LEU A 69 0.66 -12.11 -4.74
C LEU A 69 0.38 -10.88 -5.61
N CYS A 70 -0.61 -10.96 -6.51
CA CYS A 70 -0.99 -9.83 -7.36
C CYS A 70 -1.46 -8.62 -6.53
N LEU A 71 -2.36 -8.84 -5.57
CA LEU A 71 -2.87 -7.78 -4.69
C LEU A 71 -1.73 -7.09 -3.91
N THR A 72 -0.83 -7.89 -3.34
CA THR A 72 0.29 -7.38 -2.52
C THR A 72 1.30 -6.61 -3.38
N LEU A 73 1.67 -7.10 -4.57
CA LEU A 73 2.55 -6.36 -5.47
C LEU A 73 1.92 -5.06 -5.98
N LEU A 74 0.64 -5.08 -6.38
CA LEU A 74 -0.06 -3.88 -6.83
C LEU A 74 -0.15 -2.83 -5.73
N SER A 75 -0.45 -3.24 -4.50
CA SER A 75 -0.48 -2.34 -3.36
C SER A 75 0.90 -1.73 -3.04
N LEU A 76 1.98 -2.51 -3.10
CA LEU A 76 3.35 -2.02 -2.91
C LEU A 76 3.75 -1.03 -4.00
N ILE A 77 3.41 -1.31 -5.26
CA ILE A 77 3.62 -0.38 -6.38
C ILE A 77 2.83 0.90 -6.10
N SER A 78 1.55 0.82 -5.71
CA SER A 78 0.72 2.00 -5.40
C SER A 78 1.30 2.87 -4.28
N ILE A 79 1.87 2.26 -3.24
CA ILE A 79 2.45 2.99 -2.08
C ILE A 79 3.77 3.68 -2.45
N PHE A 80 4.65 2.97 -3.17
CA PHE A 80 6.04 3.43 -3.41
C PHE A 80 6.28 4.01 -4.81
N LYS A 81 5.27 4.04 -5.68
CA LYS A 81 5.34 4.71 -6.99
C LYS A 81 5.60 6.21 -6.80
N SER A 82 6.44 6.77 -7.69
CA SER A 82 6.84 8.19 -7.60
C SER A 82 5.70 9.18 -7.79
N TYR A 83 4.71 8.80 -8.61
CA TYR A 83 3.50 9.59 -8.88
C TYR A 83 2.27 8.71 -8.70
N PRO A 84 1.82 8.45 -7.46
CA PRO A 84 0.65 7.62 -7.21
C PRO A 84 -0.64 8.39 -7.50
N SER A 85 -1.67 7.65 -7.91
CA SER A 85 -3.01 8.18 -8.18
C SER A 85 -4.07 7.49 -7.30
N TYR A 86 -5.20 8.16 -7.09
CA TYR A 86 -6.35 7.53 -6.42
C TYR A 86 -6.88 6.29 -7.16
N GLY A 87 -6.69 6.22 -8.47
CA GLY A 87 -7.04 5.06 -9.29
C GLY A 87 -6.19 3.83 -8.97
N ASP A 88 -4.89 4.02 -8.71
CA ASP A 88 -3.99 2.92 -8.30
C ASP A 88 -4.49 2.28 -7.00
N VAL A 89 -4.92 3.11 -6.04
CA VAL A 89 -5.46 2.66 -4.75
C VAL A 89 -6.82 1.99 -4.89
N GLY A 90 -7.73 2.61 -5.63
CA GLY A 90 -9.06 2.05 -5.91
C GLY A 90 -8.98 0.69 -6.61
N PHE A 91 -8.00 0.51 -7.50
CA PHE A 91 -7.80 -0.74 -8.23
C PHE A 91 -7.45 -1.90 -7.30
N TYR A 92 -6.42 -1.77 -6.46
CA TYR A 92 -6.06 -2.88 -5.56
C TYR A 92 -7.11 -3.07 -4.44
N LEU A 93 -7.79 -2.01 -4.00
CA LEU A 93 -8.91 -2.13 -3.05
C LEU A 93 -10.08 -2.91 -3.64
N SER A 94 -10.37 -2.77 -4.94
CA SER A 94 -11.40 -3.59 -5.60
C SER A 94 -11.04 -5.08 -5.59
N LEU A 95 -9.76 -5.41 -5.77
CA LEU A 95 -9.25 -6.78 -5.65
C LEU A 95 -9.34 -7.32 -4.22
N LEU A 96 -9.32 -6.46 -3.20
CA LEU A 96 -9.50 -6.91 -1.82
C LEU A 96 -10.86 -7.60 -1.60
N SER A 97 -11.89 -7.19 -2.34
CA SER A 97 -13.22 -7.82 -2.28
C SER A 97 -13.22 -9.29 -2.71
N GLY A 98 -12.21 -9.75 -3.47
CA GLY A 98 -12.07 -11.15 -3.88
C GLY A 98 -11.52 -12.07 -2.78
N LEU A 99 -11.22 -11.54 -1.58
CA LEU A 99 -10.64 -12.28 -0.45
C LEU A 99 -11.55 -12.28 0.79
N PRO A 100 -12.87 -12.59 0.68
CA PRO A 100 -13.77 -12.55 1.83
C PRO A 100 -13.37 -13.53 2.94
N HIS A 101 -12.74 -14.65 2.57
CA HIS A 101 -12.26 -15.67 3.50
C HIS A 101 -11.16 -15.18 4.46
N LEU A 102 -10.49 -14.07 4.14
CA LEU A 102 -9.47 -13.45 5.00
C LEU A 102 -10.05 -12.46 6.00
N GLY A 103 -11.25 -11.93 5.75
CA GLY A 103 -11.91 -10.90 6.57
C GLY A 103 -11.94 -11.22 8.07
N PRO A 104 -12.36 -12.43 8.50
CA PRO A 104 -12.40 -12.80 9.92
C PRO A 104 -11.02 -12.83 10.62
N PHE A 105 -9.93 -12.94 9.85
CA PHE A 105 -8.57 -13.03 10.39
C PHE A 105 -7.86 -11.68 10.45
N MET A 106 -8.40 -10.65 9.78
CA MET A 106 -7.89 -9.29 9.83
C MET A 106 -8.20 -8.65 11.20
N LYS A 107 -7.22 -7.96 11.78
CA LYS A 107 -7.36 -7.36 13.13
C LYS A 107 -7.45 -5.85 13.11
N GLN A 108 -6.87 -5.20 12.10
CA GLN A 108 -6.67 -3.76 12.09
C GLN A 108 -7.61 -3.05 11.10
N SER A 109 -8.55 -3.77 10.49
CA SER A 109 -9.43 -3.23 9.44
C SER A 109 -10.22 -2.00 9.87
N PHE A 110 -10.75 -1.97 11.11
CA PHE A 110 -11.45 -0.80 11.64
C PHE A 110 -10.53 0.42 11.72
N PHE A 111 -9.33 0.26 12.28
CA PHE A 111 -8.36 1.34 12.41
C PHE A 111 -7.92 1.87 11.03
N VAL A 112 -7.62 0.97 10.11
CA VAL A 112 -7.23 1.31 8.73
C VAL A 112 -8.35 2.03 7.99
N ALA A 113 -9.60 1.57 8.11
CA ALA A 113 -10.75 2.20 7.47
C ALA A 113 -10.93 3.65 7.95
N ASN A 114 -10.77 3.91 9.26
CA ASN A 114 -10.83 5.27 9.80
C ASN A 114 -9.71 6.16 9.27
N MET A 115 -8.48 5.64 9.17
CA MET A 115 -7.35 6.41 8.60
C MET A 115 -7.58 6.76 7.13
N LEU A 116 -8.07 5.80 6.32
CA LEU A 116 -8.37 6.05 4.91
C LEU A 116 -9.51 7.04 4.73
N LEU A 117 -10.56 6.96 5.56
CA LEU A 117 -11.67 7.90 5.55
C LEU A 117 -11.19 9.31 5.92
N ALA A 118 -10.43 9.43 7.01
CA ALA A 118 -9.84 10.70 7.43
C ALA A 118 -8.94 11.30 6.34
N ALA A 119 -8.09 10.49 5.70
CA ALA A 119 -7.23 10.93 4.61
C ALA A 119 -8.02 11.40 3.37
N THR A 120 -9.11 10.71 3.03
CA THR A 120 -9.94 11.05 1.88
C THR A 120 -10.71 12.35 2.09
N VAL A 121 -11.18 12.61 3.31
CA VAL A 121 -11.89 13.86 3.65
C VAL A 121 -10.93 15.02 3.84
N LEU A 122 -9.86 14.83 4.62
CA LEU A 122 -8.92 15.91 4.95
C LEU A 122 -7.97 16.25 3.79
N GLY A 123 -7.64 15.30 2.92
CA GLY A 123 -6.80 15.52 1.73
C GLY A 123 -7.20 16.74 0.89
N PRO A 124 -8.41 16.77 0.30
CA PRO A 124 -8.87 17.89 -0.51
C PRO A 124 -9.04 19.18 0.30
N ILE A 125 -9.44 19.09 1.58
CA ILE A 125 -9.58 20.26 2.46
C ILE A 125 -8.21 20.92 2.67
N LEU A 126 -7.20 20.13 3.04
CA LEU A 126 -5.85 20.63 3.29
C LEU A 126 -5.17 21.13 2.02
N PHE A 127 -5.43 20.48 0.87
CA PHE A 127 -5.00 20.98 -0.43
C PHE A 127 -5.63 22.35 -0.75
N GLN A 128 -6.94 22.50 -0.53
CA GLN A 128 -7.65 23.76 -0.76
C GLN A 128 -7.14 24.87 0.15
N LEU A 129 -6.95 24.58 1.43
CA LEU A 129 -6.47 25.53 2.43
C LEU A 129 -5.05 26.02 2.13
N TRP A 130 -4.21 25.13 1.58
CA TRP A 130 -2.84 25.46 1.21
C TRP A 130 -2.75 26.22 -0.11
N ILE A 131 -3.32 25.68 -1.20
CA ILE A 131 -3.15 26.24 -2.55
C ILE A 131 -3.98 27.51 -2.76
N TYR A 132 -5.24 27.52 -2.31
CA TYR A 132 -6.17 28.60 -2.65
C TYR A 132 -6.36 29.59 -1.52
N ASN A 133 -6.51 29.11 -0.28
CA ASN A 133 -6.81 30.01 0.84
C ASN A 133 -5.55 30.59 1.50
N GLY A 134 -4.37 29.99 1.28
CA GLY A 134 -3.11 30.42 1.87
C GLY A 134 -3.06 30.35 3.40
N SER A 135 -4.03 29.68 4.04
CA SER A 135 -4.17 29.60 5.49
C SER A 135 -3.49 28.37 6.10
N ALA A 136 -3.00 27.45 5.27
CA ALA A 136 -2.28 26.24 5.68
C ALA A 136 -0.97 26.11 4.88
N ASN A 137 0.05 25.50 5.49
CA ASN A 137 1.33 25.18 4.84
C ASN A 137 1.30 23.78 4.16
N ALA A 138 2.18 23.57 3.19
CA ALA A 138 2.45 22.32 2.48
C ALA A 138 2.59 21.11 3.41
N ASN A 139 3.19 21.32 4.59
CA ASN A 139 3.43 20.28 5.59
C ASN A 139 2.13 19.60 6.05
N TYR A 140 1.01 20.34 6.12
CA TYR A 140 -0.28 19.73 6.50
C TYR A 140 -0.78 18.78 5.41
N PHE A 141 -0.70 19.20 4.13
CA PHE A 141 -1.05 18.34 3.01
C PHE A 141 -0.12 17.13 2.89
N PHE A 142 1.17 17.30 3.16
CA PHE A 142 2.10 16.18 3.22
C PHE A 142 1.81 15.22 4.40
N ALA A 143 1.48 15.75 5.58
CA ALA A 143 1.16 14.93 6.74
C ALA A 143 -0.06 14.02 6.49
N ILE A 144 -1.09 14.51 5.80
CA ILE A 144 -2.24 13.67 5.46
C ILE A 144 -1.90 12.62 4.39
N ASN A 145 -0.99 12.91 3.46
CA ASN A 145 -0.48 11.92 2.51
C ASN A 145 0.36 10.83 3.20
N LEU A 146 1.13 11.18 4.24
CA LEU A 146 1.79 10.20 5.10
C LEU A 146 0.80 9.28 5.79
N VAL A 147 -0.26 9.85 6.40
CA VAL A 147 -1.35 9.06 7.01
C VAL A 147 -1.99 8.13 5.98
N PHE A 148 -2.24 8.62 4.77
CA PHE A 148 -2.77 7.81 3.66
C PHE A 148 -1.85 6.65 3.30
N GLY A 149 -0.55 6.89 3.10
CA GLY A 149 0.44 5.85 2.81
C GLY A 149 0.58 4.84 3.94
N THR A 150 0.63 5.30 5.19
CA THR A 150 0.69 4.42 6.37
C THR A 150 -0.55 3.53 6.49
N ALA A 151 -1.74 4.06 6.21
CA ALA A 151 -2.97 3.28 6.21
C ALA A 151 -2.91 2.14 5.18
N GLN A 152 -2.38 2.40 3.99
CA GLN A 152 -2.18 1.38 2.95
C GLN A 152 -1.18 0.31 3.41
N ILE A 153 -0.05 0.70 4.01
CA ILE A 153 0.94 -0.26 4.54
C ILE A 153 0.30 -1.17 5.60
N PHE A 154 -0.48 -0.60 6.53
CA PHE A 154 -1.20 -1.39 7.53
C PHE A 154 -2.22 -2.34 6.90
N LEU A 155 -2.95 -1.90 5.87
CA LEU A 155 -3.89 -2.76 5.16
C LEU A 155 -3.21 -3.99 4.56
N VAL A 156 -2.15 -3.78 3.79
CA VAL A 156 -1.41 -4.84 3.10
C VAL A 156 -0.81 -5.82 4.11
N THR A 157 -0.26 -5.27 5.19
CA THR A 157 0.34 -6.05 6.27
C THR A 157 -0.71 -6.89 6.99
N ASP A 158 -1.88 -6.33 7.32
CA ASP A 158 -2.99 -7.05 7.97
C ASP A 158 -3.53 -8.18 7.08
N VAL A 159 -3.64 -7.96 5.76
CA VAL A 159 -4.02 -9.01 4.79
C VAL A 159 -2.99 -10.14 4.75
N LEU A 160 -1.70 -9.82 4.69
CA LEU A 160 -0.64 -10.83 4.70
C LEU A 160 -0.61 -11.63 6.02
N PHE A 161 -0.77 -10.95 7.16
CA PHE A 161 -0.86 -11.63 8.46
C PHE A 161 -2.13 -12.47 8.60
N ALA A 162 -3.24 -12.03 8.02
CA ALA A 162 -4.47 -12.79 7.96
C ALA A 162 -4.28 -14.11 7.20
N GLN A 163 -3.54 -14.10 6.08
CA GLN A 163 -3.23 -15.32 5.33
C GLN A 163 -2.36 -16.27 6.14
N VAL A 164 -1.27 -15.78 6.72
CA VAL A 164 -0.39 -16.62 7.57
C VAL A 164 -1.16 -17.23 8.74
N LYS A 165 -2.10 -16.48 9.32
CA LYS A 165 -2.96 -16.97 10.40
C LYS A 165 -3.94 -18.03 9.92
N ARG A 166 -4.54 -17.85 8.75
CA ARG A 166 -5.41 -18.85 8.10
C ARG A 166 -4.65 -20.15 7.86
N ASP A 167 -3.45 -20.06 7.28
CA ASP A 167 -2.61 -21.23 7.00
C ASP A 167 -2.23 -21.96 8.29
N PHE A 168 -1.87 -21.21 9.34
CA PHE A 168 -1.62 -21.78 10.67
C PHE A 168 -2.82 -22.56 11.22
N PHE A 169 -4.03 -22.01 11.09
CA PHE A 169 -5.24 -22.70 11.55
C PHE A 169 -5.66 -23.88 10.68
N LEU A 170 -5.30 -23.90 9.39
CA LEU A 170 -5.50 -25.05 8.50
C LEU A 170 -4.56 -26.20 8.88
N GLU A 171 -3.29 -25.91 9.12
CA GLU A 171 -2.28 -26.93 9.45
C GLU A 171 -2.44 -27.48 10.88
N LYS A 172 -2.47 -26.58 11.87
CA LYS A 172 -2.39 -26.93 13.29
C LYS A 172 -3.74 -26.96 14.00
N GLY A 173 -4.79 -26.42 13.38
CA GLY A 173 -6.09 -26.24 14.02
C GLY A 173 -6.08 -25.11 15.06
N PHE A 174 -7.24 -24.88 15.65
CA PHE A 174 -7.46 -23.93 16.75
C PHE A 174 -8.15 -24.64 17.90
N THR A 175 -7.79 -24.25 19.13
CA THR A 175 -8.46 -24.76 20.32
C THR A 175 -9.79 -24.03 20.50
N GLN A 176 -10.90 -24.74 20.34
CA GLN A 176 -12.23 -24.28 20.74
C GLN A 176 -12.46 -24.68 22.19
N VAL A 177 -13.07 -23.80 22.97
CA VAL A 177 -13.61 -24.16 24.28
C VAL A 177 -15.08 -24.46 24.07
N ASN A 178 -15.46 -25.73 24.24
CA ASN A 178 -16.86 -26.14 24.14
C ASN A 178 -17.68 -25.52 25.28
N ALA A 179 -19.01 -25.55 25.15
CA ALA A 179 -19.93 -25.04 26.19
C ALA A 179 -19.74 -25.70 27.58
N GLN A 180 -19.04 -26.83 27.64
CA GLN A 180 -18.68 -27.57 28.86
C GLN A 180 -17.30 -27.17 29.44
N GLY A 181 -16.60 -26.21 28.85
CA GLY A 181 -15.27 -25.76 29.31
C GLY A 181 -14.09 -26.61 28.84
N GLU A 182 -14.33 -27.66 28.07
CA GLU A 182 -13.29 -28.54 27.51
C GLU A 182 -12.66 -27.94 26.25
N LYS A 183 -11.33 -28.08 26.14
CA LYS A 183 -10.52 -27.59 25.02
C LYS A 183 -10.49 -28.65 23.92
N GLU A 184 -11.30 -28.49 22.88
CA GLU A 184 -11.24 -29.34 21.69
C GLU A 184 -10.39 -28.72 20.58
N LEU A 185 -9.54 -29.52 19.96
CA LEU A 185 -8.72 -29.09 18.84
C LEU A 185 -9.54 -29.23 17.55
N SER A 186 -10.08 -28.12 17.05
CA SER A 186 -10.85 -28.08 15.81
C SER A 186 -9.99 -27.58 14.66
N LYS A 187 -9.98 -28.27 13.52
CA LYS A 187 -9.31 -27.80 12.30
C LYS A 187 -10.27 -26.98 11.44
N LEU A 188 -9.76 -25.90 10.85
CA LEU A 188 -10.51 -25.13 9.87
C LEU A 188 -10.72 -26.02 8.63
N LYS A 189 -11.97 -26.17 8.17
CA LYS A 189 -12.27 -26.93 6.95
C LYS A 189 -12.00 -26.03 5.76
N LEU A 190 -11.37 -26.58 4.71
CA LEU A 190 -10.99 -25.83 3.50
C LEU A 190 -12.19 -25.10 2.84
N ASN A 191 -13.41 -25.58 3.06
CA ASN A 191 -14.67 -25.09 2.49
C ASN A 191 -15.57 -24.34 3.49
N SER A 192 -15.09 -23.97 4.68
CA SER A 192 -15.86 -23.05 5.53
C SER A 192 -15.59 -21.63 5.07
N PHE A 193 -16.66 -20.93 4.65
CA PHE A 193 -16.75 -19.63 3.97
C PHE A 193 -16.83 -19.72 2.45
#